data_AF-A0A4R6DYK0-F1
#
_entry.id   AF-A0A4R6DYK0-F1
#
_cell.length_a   1.000
_cell.length_b   1.000
_cell.length_c   1.000
_cell.angle_alpha   90.00
_cell.angle_beta   90.00
_cell.angle_gamma   90.00
#
_symmetry.space_group_name_H-M   'P 1'
#
loop_
_entity.id
_entity.type
_entity.pdbx_description
1 polymer ?
#
loop_
_entity_poly.entity_id
_entity_poly.type
_entity_poly.pdbx_seq_one_letter_code
_entity_poly.pdbx_strand_id
1 'polypeptide(L)'
;MILGRNYRFAINNQAGVAVAVTLQARRWRFDATGALEWDAEAEVLNASGIASSATAWTTGAGIDNSGGKWLGADLELVVTPSASASGSVTLQIEHSTDGGGTWPTAGGGVVLGGATFSASAVAQTKSIRLE
;
A
#
# COMPACT_ATOMS: atom_id res chain seq x y z
N MET A 1 -1.16 -7.55 -11.61
CA MET A 1 -1.89 -6.31 -11.85
C MET A 1 -0.90 -5.20 -12.15
N ILE A 2 -1.16 -4.39 -13.19
CA ILE A 2 -0.31 -3.27 -13.59
C ILE A 2 -0.70 -1.99 -12.81
N LEU A 3 0.26 -1.14 -12.49
CA LEU A 3 0.03 0.17 -11.89
C LEU A 3 -0.74 1.09 -12.84
N GLY A 4 -1.83 1.67 -12.34
CA GLY A 4 -2.63 2.64 -13.08
C GLY A 4 -1.89 3.97 -13.30
N ARG A 5 -2.50 4.86 -14.10
CA ARG A 5 -1.98 6.21 -14.30
C ARG A 5 -1.97 7.03 -13.01
N ASN A 6 -3.07 7.02 -12.27
CA ASN A 6 -3.14 7.65 -10.95
C ASN A 6 -3.60 6.60 -9.96
N TYR A 7 -2.82 6.39 -8.90
CA TYR A 7 -3.14 5.41 -7.88
C TYR A 7 -2.72 5.89 -6.50
N ARG A 8 -3.28 5.26 -5.46
CA ARG A 8 -2.82 5.42 -4.09
C ARG A 8 -2.95 4.09 -3.36
N PHE A 9 -2.19 3.94 -2.28
CA PHE A 9 -2.32 2.81 -1.38
C PHE A 9 -3.26 3.16 -0.24
N ALA A 10 -4.00 2.16 0.24
CA ALA A 10 -4.89 2.30 1.37
C ALA A 10 -4.78 1.10 2.31
N ILE A 11 -4.89 1.39 3.60
CA ILE A 11 -4.76 0.43 4.71
C ILE A 11 -6.08 0.34 5.44
N ASN A 12 -6.55 -0.88 5.70
CA ASN A 12 -7.60 -1.15 6.67
C ASN A 12 -7.04 -1.96 7.83
N ASN A 13 -7.22 -1.46 9.04
CA ASN A 13 -6.76 -2.12 10.26
C ASN A 13 -7.92 -2.83 10.96
N GLN A 14 -7.80 -4.14 11.16
CA GLN A 14 -8.74 -4.98 11.89
C GLN A 14 -8.06 -5.75 13.03
N ALA A 15 -6.95 -5.23 13.56
CA ALA A 15 -6.14 -5.90 14.58
C ALA A 15 -6.65 -5.68 16.03
N GLY A 16 -7.78 -4.98 16.22
CA GLY A 16 -8.36 -4.71 17.54
C GLY A 16 -7.61 -3.66 18.38
N VAL A 17 -6.44 -3.21 17.92
CA VAL A 17 -5.63 -2.13 18.50
C VAL A 17 -5.22 -1.15 17.42
N ALA A 18 -4.70 0.02 17.79
CA ALA A 18 -4.13 0.95 16.82
C ALA A 18 -2.83 0.38 16.22
N VAL A 19 -2.54 0.73 14.97
CA VAL A 19 -1.30 0.33 14.29
C VAL A 19 -0.57 1.54 13.71
N ALA A 20 0.75 1.43 13.61
CA ALA A 20 1.57 2.25 12.72
C ALA A 20 1.95 1.44 11.48
N VAL A 21 1.98 2.10 10.33
CA VAL A 21 2.32 1.50 9.04
C VAL A 21 3.29 2.37 8.28
N THR A 22 4.31 1.72 7.72
CA THR A 22 5.15 2.28 6.66
C THR A 22 5.05 1.37 5.44
N LEU A 23 4.91 1.95 4.26
CA LEU A 23 4.94 1.25 2.98
C LEU A 23 6.02 1.89 2.11
N GLN A 24 7.03 1.10 1.78
CA GLN A 24 8.02 1.45 0.77
C GLN A 24 7.69 0.77 -0.54
N ALA A 25 8.02 1.42 -1.65
CA ALA A 25 7.81 0.92 -2.98
C ALA A 25 9.07 1.13 -3.83
N ARG A 26 9.44 0.10 -4.58
CA ARG A 26 10.39 0.17 -5.67
C ARG A 26 9.72 -0.30 -6.95
N ARG A 27 9.48 0.62 -7.86
CA ARG A 27 8.73 0.43 -9.10
C ARG A 27 9.65 -0.04 -10.22
N TRP A 28 9.06 -0.74 -11.17
CA TRP A 28 9.77 -1.24 -12.34
C TRP A 28 9.01 -1.00 -13.64
N ARG A 29 9.76 -0.86 -14.74
CA ARG A 29 9.25 -0.77 -16.11
C ARG A 29 10.26 -1.34 -17.08
N PHE A 30 9.87 -1.45 -18.35
CA PHE A 30 10.83 -1.61 -19.45
C PHE A 30 11.23 -0.24 -19.99
N ASP A 31 12.52 -0.01 -20.17
CA ASP A 31 13.04 1.18 -20.81
C ASP A 31 12.80 1.15 -22.34
N ALA A 32 13.23 2.21 -23.04
CA ALA A 32 13.06 2.32 -24.49
C ALA A 32 13.82 1.24 -25.29
N THR A 33 14.79 0.56 -24.67
CA THR A 33 15.55 -0.55 -25.26
C THR A 33 14.95 -1.92 -24.92
N GLY A 34 13.91 -1.95 -24.07
CA GLY A 34 13.29 -3.17 -23.57
C GLY A 34 14.00 -3.78 -22.35
N ALA A 35 14.98 -3.09 -21.77
CA ALA A 35 15.65 -3.54 -20.56
C ALA A 35 14.82 -3.19 -19.31
N LEU A 36 14.95 -4.02 -18.26
CA LEU A 36 14.28 -3.79 -16.98
C LEU A 36 14.95 -2.61 -16.25
N GLU A 37 14.15 -1.59 -15.95
CA GLU A 37 14.56 -0.41 -15.19
C GLU A 37 13.79 -0.37 -13.86
N TRP A 38 14.50 0.00 -12.79
CA TRP A 38 13.93 0.18 -11.46
C TRP A 38 14.12 1.61 -11.00
N ASP A 39 13.15 2.15 -10.28
CA ASP A 39 13.36 3.40 -9.56
C ASP A 39 14.12 3.18 -8.25
N ALA A 40 14.45 4.30 -7.60
CA ALA A 40 14.89 4.30 -6.22
C ALA A 40 13.70 3.97 -5.31
N GLU A 41 13.96 3.18 -4.27
CA GLU A 41 12.97 2.88 -3.25
C GLU A 41 12.49 4.16 -2.56
N ALA A 42 11.17 4.28 -2.41
CA ALA A 42 10.53 5.47 -1.85
C ALA A 42 9.38 5.10 -0.91
N GLU A 43 9.21 5.89 0.14
CA GLU A 43 8.04 5.81 1.02
C GLU A 43 6.80 6.33 0.30
N VAL A 44 5.74 5.53 0.26
CA VAL A 44 4.47 5.84 -0.43
C VAL A 44 3.27 5.93 0.54
N LEU A 45 3.45 5.44 1.77
CA LEU A 45 2.49 5.62 2.86
C LEU A 45 3.24 5.54 4.19
N ASN A 46 3.03 6.52 5.07
CA ASN A 46 3.49 6.50 6.45
C ASN A 46 2.42 7.11 7.33
N ALA A 47 1.87 6.28 8.22
CA ALA A 47 0.76 6.65 9.07
C ALA A 47 0.89 5.96 10.43
N SER A 48 0.55 6.68 11.48
CA SER A 48 0.55 6.17 12.85
C SER A 48 -0.82 6.32 13.49
N GLY A 49 -1.09 5.51 14.51
CA GLY A 49 -2.35 5.59 15.25
C GLY A 49 -3.59 5.21 14.44
N ILE A 50 -3.45 4.38 13.40
CA ILE A 50 -4.58 3.91 12.59
C ILE A 50 -5.48 3.06 13.49
N ALA A 51 -6.65 3.57 13.84
CA ALA A 51 -7.61 2.87 14.70
C ALA A 51 -8.13 1.59 14.01
N SER A 52 -8.47 0.58 14.82
CA SER A 52 -9.10 -0.64 14.32
C SER A 52 -10.53 -0.33 13.84
N SER A 53 -10.88 -0.75 12.63
CA SER A 53 -12.19 -0.54 12.01
C SER A 53 -12.48 -1.57 10.94
N ALA A 54 -13.73 -2.03 10.85
CA ALA A 54 -14.16 -2.93 9.78
C ALA A 54 -14.37 -2.21 8.43
N THR A 55 -14.48 -0.89 8.42
CA THR A 55 -14.91 -0.13 7.22
C THR A 55 -14.03 1.07 6.89
N ALA A 56 -13.24 1.58 7.84
CA ALA A 56 -12.41 2.76 7.63
C ALA A 56 -11.09 2.41 6.96
N TRP A 57 -10.71 3.21 5.96
CA TRP A 57 -9.45 3.07 5.23
C TRP A 57 -8.58 4.31 5.46
N THR A 58 -7.30 4.09 5.80
CA THR A 58 -6.29 5.15 5.83
C THR A 58 -5.53 5.16 4.51
N THR A 59 -5.59 6.27 3.81
CA THR A 59 -5.05 6.39 2.45
C THR A 59 -3.73 7.14 2.44
N GLY A 60 -2.79 6.71 1.60
CA GLY A 60 -1.60 7.48 1.26
C GLY A 60 -1.88 8.60 0.28
N ALA A 61 -0.82 9.30 -0.12
CA ALA A 61 -0.90 10.33 -1.16
C ALA A 61 -1.24 9.72 -2.53
N GLY A 62 -1.91 10.51 -3.37
CA GLY A 62 -2.08 10.16 -4.78
C GLY A 62 -0.74 10.21 -5.51
N ILE A 63 -0.48 9.19 -6.33
CA ILE A 63 0.73 9.07 -7.15
C ILE A 63 0.34 9.19 -8.61
N ASP A 64 0.92 10.17 -9.31
CA ASP A 64 0.82 10.30 -10.76
C ASP A 64 1.95 9.52 -11.44
N ASN A 65 1.56 8.54 -12.24
CA ASN A 65 2.41 7.64 -13.01
C ASN A 65 2.43 8.02 -14.51
N SER A 66 1.94 9.19 -14.90
CA SER A 66 1.86 9.62 -16.31
C SER A 66 3.23 9.84 -16.96
N GLY A 67 4.20 10.33 -16.20
CA GLY A 67 5.59 10.52 -16.63
C GLY A 67 6.44 9.26 -16.49
N GLY A 68 6.35 8.58 -15.33
CA GLY A 68 7.14 7.40 -15.02
C GLY A 68 6.71 6.15 -15.81
N LYS A 69 5.40 5.98 -16.08
CA LYS A 69 4.85 4.82 -16.80
C LYS A 69 5.34 3.49 -16.22
N TRP A 70 5.45 3.44 -14.89
CA TRP A 70 5.81 2.25 -14.15
C TRP A 70 4.75 1.18 -14.32
N LEU A 71 5.17 -0.08 -14.50
CA LEU A 71 4.28 -1.21 -14.75
C LEU A 71 3.91 -1.91 -13.46
N GLY A 72 4.88 -2.14 -12.59
CA GLY A 72 4.69 -2.82 -11.31
C GLY A 72 5.57 -2.25 -10.22
N ALA A 73 5.56 -2.91 -9.06
CA ALA A 73 6.37 -2.54 -7.91
C ALA A 73 6.64 -3.72 -7.00
N ASP A 74 7.83 -3.74 -6.40
CA ASP A 74 8.08 -4.46 -5.17
C ASP A 74 7.73 -3.51 -4.01
N LEU A 75 6.93 -3.99 -3.07
CA LEU A 75 6.44 -3.24 -1.92
C LEU A 75 6.95 -3.89 -0.64
N GLU A 76 7.38 -3.07 0.32
CA GLU A 76 7.66 -3.50 1.69
C GLU A 76 6.68 -2.82 2.64
N LEU A 77 5.74 -3.62 3.17
CA LEU A 77 4.78 -3.19 4.18
C LEU A 77 5.31 -3.56 5.56
N VAL A 78 5.54 -2.56 6.41
CA VAL A 78 5.85 -2.74 7.83
C VAL A 78 4.64 -2.29 8.64
N VAL A 79 4.13 -3.17 9.50
CA VAL A 79 2.99 -2.89 10.38
C VAL A 79 3.39 -3.15 11.83
N THR A 80 3.28 -2.13 12.67
CA THR A 80 3.61 -2.17 14.10
C THR A 80 2.36 -1.96 14.94
N PRO A 81 1.84 -2.98 15.64
CA PRO A 81 0.70 -2.82 16.53
C PRO A 81 1.10 -2.09 17.81
N SER A 82 0.20 -1.27 18.35
CA SER A 82 0.48 -0.48 19.56
C SER A 82 0.54 -1.32 20.85
N ALA A 83 0.03 -2.55 20.80
CA ALA A 83 0.01 -3.51 21.89
C ALA A 83 -0.12 -4.92 21.31
N SER A 84 -0.15 -5.95 22.17
CA SER A 84 -0.42 -7.32 21.71
C SER A 84 -1.79 -7.39 21.03
N ALA A 85 -1.79 -7.85 19.78
CA ALA A 85 -2.95 -7.80 18.90
C ALA A 85 -3.25 -9.16 18.27
N SER A 86 -4.52 -9.39 17.94
CA SER A 86 -4.93 -10.50 17.06
C SER A 86 -5.85 -9.93 15.98
N GLY A 87 -5.57 -10.27 14.72
CA GLY A 87 -6.32 -9.77 13.56
C GLY A 87 -5.40 -9.43 12.40
N SER A 88 -5.89 -8.60 11.48
CA SER A 88 -5.20 -8.33 10.21
C SER A 88 -5.14 -6.85 9.87
N VAL A 89 -4.14 -6.49 9.09
CA VAL A 89 -4.02 -5.20 8.42
C VAL A 89 -3.93 -5.48 6.93
N THR A 90 -4.90 -4.98 6.17
CA THR A 90 -5.02 -5.22 4.73
C THR A 90 -4.52 -4.01 3.96
N LEU A 91 -3.70 -4.26 2.94
CA LEU A 91 -3.24 -3.29 1.96
C LEU A 91 -4.04 -3.47 0.66
N GLN A 92 -4.54 -2.37 0.13
CA GLN A 92 -5.11 -2.30 -1.19
C GLN A 92 -4.54 -1.14 -2.00
N ILE A 93 -4.78 -1.19 -3.30
CA ILE A 93 -4.53 -0.09 -4.22
C ILE A 93 -5.84 0.42 -4.80
N GLU A 94 -5.95 1.75 -4.84
CA GLU A 94 -7.09 2.46 -5.37
C GLU A 94 -6.64 3.26 -6.59
N HIS A 95 -7.54 3.43 -7.55
CA HIS A 95 -7.26 4.14 -8.80
C HIS A 95 -8.13 5.38 -8.94
N SER A 96 -7.58 6.37 -9.63
CA SER A 96 -8.28 7.57 -10.02
C SER A 96 -8.31 7.70 -11.54
N THR A 97 -9.46 8.11 -12.08
CA THR A 97 -9.68 8.33 -13.51
C THR A 97 -9.54 9.79 -13.93
N ASP A 98 -9.40 10.72 -12.98
CA ASP A 98 -9.45 12.17 -13.20
C ASP A 98 -8.20 12.91 -12.68
N GLY A 99 -7.07 12.23 -12.57
CA GLY A 99 -5.81 12.86 -12.13
C GLY A 99 -5.63 12.95 -10.62
N GLY A 100 -6.37 12.15 -9.84
CA GLY A 100 -6.31 12.14 -8.38
C GLY A 100 -7.37 13.02 -7.69
N GLY A 101 -8.28 13.64 -8.46
CA GLY A 101 -9.37 14.45 -7.92
C GLY A 101 -10.42 13.62 -7.21
N THR A 102 -10.80 12.49 -7.80
CA THR A 102 -11.71 11.50 -7.22
C THR A 102 -11.09 10.11 -7.21
N TRP A 103 -11.58 9.28 -6.28
CA TRP A 103 -11.13 7.91 -6.05
C TRP A 103 -12.34 6.97 -6.09
N PRO A 104 -12.84 6.62 -7.29
CA PRO A 104 -14.06 5.81 -7.41
C PRO A 104 -13.97 4.44 -6.73
N THR A 105 -12.75 3.93 -6.56
CA THR A 105 -12.50 2.64 -5.90
C THR A 105 -12.18 2.81 -4.41
N ALA A 106 -12.48 3.95 -3.78
CA ALA A 106 -12.19 4.17 -2.37
C ALA A 106 -12.87 3.13 -1.47
N GLY A 107 -12.08 2.40 -0.68
CA GLY A 107 -12.57 1.32 0.17
C GLY A 107 -13.01 0.05 -0.57
N GLY A 108 -12.88 0.01 -1.90
CA GLY A 108 -13.18 -1.13 -2.77
C GLY A 108 -12.09 -1.35 -3.83
N GLY A 109 -10.85 -1.03 -3.48
CA GLY A 109 -9.68 -1.18 -4.35
C GLY A 109 -9.29 -2.65 -4.55
N VAL A 110 -8.20 -2.87 -5.27
CA VAL A 110 -7.65 -4.22 -5.43
C VAL A 110 -6.79 -4.55 -4.21
N VAL A 111 -7.15 -5.62 -3.50
CA VAL A 111 -6.39 -6.11 -2.35
C VAL A 111 -5.06 -6.68 -2.84
N LEU A 112 -3.97 -6.20 -2.26
CA LEU A 112 -2.60 -6.60 -2.61
C LEU A 112 -2.01 -7.61 -1.62
N GLY A 113 -2.49 -7.59 -0.37
CA GLY A 113 -1.99 -8.43 0.70
C GLY A 113 -2.17 -7.77 2.05
N GLY A 114 -1.38 -8.18 3.04
CA GLY A 114 -1.48 -7.63 4.38
C GLY A 114 -0.63 -8.37 5.41
N ALA A 115 -0.69 -7.87 6.64
CA ALA A 115 -0.07 -8.48 7.81
C ALA A 115 -1.14 -9.09 8.73
N THR A 116 -0.79 -10.17 9.42
CA THR A 116 -1.66 -10.82 10.41
C THR A 116 -0.91 -10.97 11.72
N PHE A 117 -1.62 -10.80 12.83
CA PHE A 117 -1.10 -10.92 14.19
C PHE A 117 -1.81 -12.04 14.94
N SER A 118 -1.07 -12.78 15.76
CA SER A 118 -1.61 -13.80 16.66
C SER A 118 -1.07 -13.56 18.07
N ALA A 119 -1.76 -12.70 18.82
CA ALA A 119 -1.39 -12.26 20.16
C ALA A 119 0.07 -11.76 20.27
N SER A 120 0.48 -10.88 19.36
CA SER A 120 1.84 -10.32 19.34
C SER A 120 1.83 -8.79 19.20
N ALA A 121 2.80 -8.14 19.84
CA ALA A 121 3.08 -6.71 19.68
C ALA A 121 4.23 -6.44 18.68
N VAL A 122 4.78 -7.50 18.07
CA VAL A 122 5.96 -7.40 17.21
C VAL A 122 5.58 -6.91 15.82
N ALA A 123 6.37 -5.98 15.30
CA ALA A 123 6.22 -5.50 13.93
C ALA A 123 6.25 -6.65 12.92
N GLN A 124 5.39 -6.59 11.91
CA GLN A 124 5.34 -7.53 10.81
C GLN A 124 5.79 -6.84 9.54
N THR A 125 6.80 -7.41 8.88
CA THR A 125 7.24 -7.00 7.54
C THR A 125 6.68 -7.95 6.50
N LYS A 126 6.13 -7.41 5.42
CA LYS A 126 5.56 -8.17 4.30
C LYS A 126 6.04 -7.58 2.99
N SER A 127 6.74 -8.42 2.21
CA SER A 127 7.10 -8.10 0.83
C SER A 127 5.97 -8.52 -0.10
N ILE A 128 5.55 -7.63 -0.99
CA ILE A 128 4.47 -7.86 -1.96
C ILE A 128 4.98 -7.42 -3.33
N ARG A 129 4.80 -8.26 -4.34
CA ARG A 129 5.21 -7.96 -5.72
C ARG A 129 3.98 -7.76 -6.61
N LEU A 130 3.98 -6.67 -7.34
CA LEU A 130 2.97 -6.33 -8.34
C LEU A 130 3.54 -6.61 -9.74
N GLU A 131 2.96 -7.59 -10.44
CA GLU A 131 3.33 -8.00 -11.81
C GLU A 131 2.19 -7.84 -12.80
#